data_AF-A0A3D1XNN0-F1
#
_entry.id   AF-A0A3D1XNN0-F1
#
_cell.length_a   1.000
_cell.length_b   1.000
_cell.length_c   1.000
_cell.angle_alpha   90.00
_cell.angle_beta   90.00
_cell.angle_gamma   90.00
#
_symmetry.space_group_name_H-M   'P 1'
#
loop_
_entity.id
_entity.type
_entity.pdbx_description
1 polymer ?
#
loop_
_entity_poly.entity_id
_entity_poly.type
_entity_poly.pdbx_seq_one_letter_code
_entity_poly.pdbx_strand_id
1 'polypeptide(L)'
;MNTFTPPHPTHENLSQKTEGLFAKARNPFWLAPMAGITDVCFRQLMDEMSAGVLISELVSAKGLFYNSEKTRKMMRIHANSKSIVGIQLFGESAEDI
;
A
#
# COMPACT_ATOMS: atom_id res chain seq x y z
N MET A 1 -35.95 -11.90 12.17
CA MET A 1 -34.52 -12.22 12.35
C MET A 1 -33.78 -11.81 11.09
N ASN A 2 -33.00 -10.72 11.14
CA ASN A 2 -32.25 -10.26 9.98
C ASN A 2 -31.02 -11.15 9.80
N THR A 3 -30.95 -11.87 8.69
CA THR A 3 -29.78 -12.64 8.30
C THR A 3 -28.69 -11.66 7.88
N PHE A 4 -27.71 -11.45 8.75
CA PHE A 4 -26.43 -10.86 8.39
C PHE A 4 -25.81 -11.74 7.30
N THR A 5 -25.93 -11.32 6.04
CA THR A 5 -25.06 -11.84 4.99
C THR A 5 -23.67 -11.25 5.22
N PRO A 6 -22.60 -12.05 5.22
CA PRO A 6 -21.24 -11.52 5.33
C PRO A 6 -20.96 -10.62 4.12
N PRO A 7 -20.34 -9.43 4.29
CA PRO A 7 -20.05 -8.50 3.20
C PRO A 7 -18.89 -8.96 2.30
N HIS A 8 -18.49 -10.23 2.35
CA HIS A 8 -17.30 -10.74 1.67
C HIS A 8 -17.59 -11.97 0.82
N PRO A 9 -17.06 -12.00 -0.43
CA PRO A 9 -17.16 -13.17 -1.27
C PRO A 9 -16.49 -14.35 -0.58
N THR A 10 -17.22 -15.46 -0.47
CA THR A 10 -16.74 -16.72 0.07
C THR A 10 -15.67 -17.27 -0.87
N HIS A 11 -14.53 -17.68 -0.30
CA HIS A 11 -13.32 -18.11 -1.02
C HIS A 11 -13.60 -19.16 -2.10
N GLU A 12 -13.71 -18.73 -3.36
CA GLU A 12 -13.64 -19.62 -4.52
C GLU A 12 -12.30 -19.42 -5.22
N ASN A 13 -11.44 -20.42 -5.05
CA ASN A 13 -10.26 -20.76 -5.86
C ASN A 13 -9.51 -19.62 -6.58
N LEU A 14 -8.61 -18.94 -5.87
CA LEU A 14 -7.41 -18.33 -6.49
C LEU A 14 -6.21 -19.28 -6.31
N SER A 15 -6.28 -20.45 -6.95
CA SER A 15 -5.07 -21.24 -7.25
C SER A 15 -4.56 -20.85 -8.63
N GLN A 16 -4.19 -19.59 -8.77
CA GLN A 16 -3.21 -19.20 -9.78
C GLN A 16 -1.91 -19.03 -9.03
N LYS A 17 -0.96 -19.90 -9.34
CA LYS A 17 0.38 -19.92 -8.76
C LYS A 17 1.03 -18.58 -9.08
N THR A 18 0.95 -17.61 -8.16
CA THR A 18 1.51 -16.28 -8.35
C THR A 18 3.02 -16.40 -8.26
N GLU A 19 3.71 -16.62 -9.38
CA GLU A 19 5.14 -16.36 -9.45
C GLU A 19 5.33 -14.84 -9.61
N GLY A 20 5.89 -14.19 -8.59
CA GLY A 20 6.08 -12.74 -8.59
C GLY A 20 6.28 -12.14 -7.20
N LEU A 21 6.61 -10.85 -7.15
CA LEU A 21 6.84 -10.10 -5.90
C LEU A 21 5.69 -10.26 -4.89
N PHE A 22 4.45 -10.39 -5.38
CA PHE A 22 3.23 -10.46 -4.58
C PHE A 22 2.86 -11.88 -4.12
N ALA A 23 3.64 -12.90 -4.46
CA ALA A 23 3.45 -14.27 -3.96
C ALA A 23 3.46 -14.35 -2.43
N LYS A 24 4.18 -13.42 -1.78
CA LYS A 24 4.31 -13.31 -0.32
C LYS A 24 3.26 -12.38 0.31
N ALA A 25 2.35 -11.79 -0.47
CA ALA A 25 1.29 -10.95 0.07
C ALA A 25 0.35 -11.80 0.95
N ARG A 26 -0.08 -11.25 2.08
CA ARG A 26 -0.91 -11.99 3.06
C ARG A 26 -2.30 -12.34 2.52
N ASN A 27 -2.82 -11.53 1.60
CA ASN A 27 -4.11 -11.71 0.93
C ASN A 27 -4.15 -10.88 -0.37
N PRO A 28 -5.22 -10.96 -1.20
CA PRO A 28 -5.28 -10.25 -2.48
C PRO A 28 -5.78 -8.80 -2.36
N PHE A 29 -5.86 -8.24 -1.16
CA PHE A 29 -6.38 -6.88 -0.94
C PHE A 29 -5.25 -5.86 -0.86
N TRP A 30 -5.40 -4.79 -1.62
CA TRP A 30 -4.39 -3.75 -1.78
C TRP A 30 -4.96 -2.42 -1.30
N LEU A 31 -4.15 -1.69 -0.54
CA LEU A 31 -4.46 -0.31 -0.18
C LEU A 31 -4.07 0.62 -1.32
N ALA A 32 -5.06 1.26 -1.95
CA ALA A 32 -4.83 2.23 -3.01
C ALA A 32 -4.15 3.52 -2.47
N PRO A 33 -3.24 4.15 -3.23
CA PRO A 33 -2.60 5.40 -2.82
C PRO A 33 -3.61 6.56 -2.78
N MET A 34 -3.62 7.32 -1.70
CA MET A 34 -4.47 8.51 -1.54
C MET A 34 -3.68 9.62 -0.85
N ALA A 35 -3.50 10.74 -1.54
CA ALA A 35 -2.75 11.88 -1.01
C ALA A 35 -3.39 12.44 0.28
N GLY A 36 -2.60 12.63 1.32
CA GLY A 36 -3.05 13.09 2.63
C GLY A 36 -3.78 12.04 3.47
N ILE A 37 -3.93 10.80 2.98
CA ILE A 37 -4.66 9.72 3.68
C ILE A 37 -3.74 8.53 3.95
N THR A 38 -3.03 8.01 2.96
CA THR A 38 -2.21 6.79 3.09
C THR A 38 -0.84 7.05 3.71
N ASP A 39 -0.81 7.79 4.81
CA ASP A 39 0.38 8.08 5.58
C ASP A 39 0.91 6.83 6.32
N VAL A 40 1.97 6.98 7.11
CA VAL A 40 2.56 5.85 7.86
C VAL A 40 1.60 5.29 8.92
N CYS A 41 0.81 6.13 9.58
CA CYS A 41 -0.11 5.74 10.64
C CYS A 41 -1.29 4.94 10.07
N PHE A 42 -1.87 5.41 8.98
CA PHE A 42 -2.97 4.73 8.30
C PHE A 42 -2.52 3.41 7.68
N ARG A 43 -1.32 3.36 7.08
CA ARG A 43 -0.75 2.11 6.58
C ARG A 43 -0.46 1.12 7.70
N GLN A 44 -0.04 1.57 8.87
CA GLN A 44 0.12 0.70 10.03
C GLN A 44 -1.23 0.09 10.45
N LEU A 45 -2.29 0.89 10.53
CA LEU A 45 -3.64 0.38 10.82
C LEU A 45 -4.07 -0.69 9.80
N MET A 46 -3.84 -0.44 8.51
CA MET A 46 -4.18 -1.38 7.44
C MET A 46 -3.32 -2.66 7.49
N ASP A 47 -2.06 -2.54 7.92
CA ASP A 47 -1.19 -3.68 8.20
C ASP A 47 -1.73 -4.54 9.36
N GLU A 48 -2.24 -3.92 10.41
CA GLU A 48 -2.88 -4.60 11.54
C GLU A 48 -4.18 -5.30 11.10
N MET A 49 -4.94 -4.67 10.20
CA MET A 49 -6.12 -5.27 9.53
C MET A 49 -5.77 -6.33 8.48
N SER A 50 -4.49 -6.67 8.33
CA SER A 50 -3.99 -7.69 7.43
C SER A 50 -4.09 -7.40 5.93
N ALA A 51 -4.18 -6.15 5.49
CA ALA A 51 -4.12 -5.82 4.05
C ALA A 51 -2.85 -6.39 3.39
N GLY A 52 -2.95 -7.02 2.22
CA GLY A 52 -1.84 -7.76 1.60
C GLY A 52 -0.71 -6.87 1.08
N VAL A 53 -1.07 -5.71 0.51
CA VAL A 53 -0.12 -4.71 -0.02
C VAL A 53 -0.55 -3.31 0.40
N LEU A 54 0.42 -2.49 0.81
CA LEU A 54 0.22 -1.13 1.29
C LEU A 54 0.93 -0.16 0.36
N ILE A 55 0.23 0.83 -0.19
CA ILE A 55 0.85 1.86 -1.03
C ILE A 55 0.87 3.19 -0.28
N SER A 56 2.01 3.90 -0.32
CA SER A 56 2.15 5.23 0.27
C SER A 56 1.24 6.26 -0.39
N GLU A 57 1.19 7.45 0.20
CA GLU A 57 0.75 8.66 -0.49
C GLU A 57 1.57 8.95 -1.78
N LEU A 58 1.13 9.95 -2.56
CA LEU A 58 1.81 10.42 -3.77
C LEU A 58 3.13 11.13 -3.44
N VAL A 59 4.25 10.44 -3.57
CA VAL A 59 5.60 10.96 -3.32
C VAL A 59 6.13 11.68 -4.55
N SER A 60 6.47 12.97 -4.40
CA SER A 60 7.03 13.76 -5.49
C SER A 60 8.48 13.33 -5.79
N ALA A 61 8.72 12.89 -7.01
CA ALA A 61 10.05 12.58 -7.55
C ALA A 61 11.01 13.77 -7.42
N LYS A 62 10.58 14.95 -7.88
CA LYS A 62 11.32 16.20 -7.72
C LYS A 62 11.58 16.53 -6.24
N GLY A 63 10.58 16.30 -5.38
CA GLY A 63 10.74 16.45 -3.93
C GLY A 63 11.80 15.51 -3.34
N LEU A 64 12.00 14.32 -3.89
CA LEU A 64 13.08 13.41 -3.51
C LEU A 64 14.44 13.95 -3.94
N PHE A 65 14.55 14.42 -5.19
CA PHE A 65 15.78 15.00 -5.73
C PHE A 65 16.27 16.19 -4.88
N TYR A 66 15.36 17.06 -4.47
CA TYR A 66 15.67 18.21 -3.60
C TYR A 66 15.69 17.89 -2.09
N ASN A 67 15.70 16.60 -1.70
CA ASN A 67 15.76 16.17 -0.30
C ASN A 67 14.70 16.78 0.63
N SER A 68 13.48 16.96 0.12
CA SER A 68 12.38 17.50 0.92
C SER A 68 12.07 16.61 2.13
N GLU A 69 12.07 17.21 3.31
CA GLU A 69 11.75 16.51 4.57
C GLU A 69 10.34 15.92 4.54
N LYS A 70 9.38 16.65 3.95
CA LYS A 70 8.00 16.17 3.77
C LYS A 70 7.97 14.88 2.95
N THR A 71 8.70 14.86 1.84
CA THR A 71 8.76 13.70 0.95
C THR A 71 9.40 12.50 1.65
N ARG A 72 10.50 12.72 2.41
CA ARG A 72 11.11 11.67 3.24
C ARG A 72 10.17 11.15 4.33
N LYS A 73 9.35 12.02 4.92
CA LYS A 73 8.35 11.62 5.93
C LYS A 73 7.27 10.71 5.32
N MET A 74 6.80 11.01 4.11
CA MET A 74 5.79 10.20 3.41
C MET A 74 6.29 8.79 3.07
N MET A 75 7.59 8.64 2.83
CA MET A 75 8.22 7.34 2.53
C MET A 75 8.49 6.46 3.76
N ARG A 76 8.29 6.97 4.98
CA ARG A 76 8.57 6.18 6.18
C ARG A 76 7.74 4.91 6.20
N ILE A 77 8.35 3.83 6.68
CA ILE A 77 7.71 2.53 6.89
C ILE A 77 7.76 2.26 8.39
N HIS A 78 6.67 1.74 8.96
CA HIS A 78 6.65 1.38 10.37
C HIS A 78 7.51 0.13 10.60
N ALA A 79 8.18 0.06 11.75
CA ALA A 79 9.19 -0.96 12.03
C ALA A 79 8.67 -2.40 11.98
N ASN A 80 7.38 -2.60 12.26
CA ASN A 80 6.74 -3.92 12.35
C ASN A 80 5.89 -4.27 11.13
N SER A 81 6.20 -3.71 9.95
CA SER A 81 5.43 -3.96 8.73
C SER A 81 5.48 -5.43 8.33
N LYS A 82 4.30 -6.05 8.24
CA LYS A 82 4.15 -7.45 7.82
C LYS A 82 3.77 -7.58 6.34
N SER A 83 3.18 -6.54 5.78
CA SER A 83 2.81 -6.49 4.37
C SER A 83 3.87 -5.85 3.50
N ILE A 84 3.77 -6.13 2.20
CA ILE A 84 4.60 -5.48 1.20
C ILE A 84 4.19 -4.01 1.14
N VAL A 85 5.18 -3.12 1.18
CA VAL A 85 4.97 -1.68 1.11
C VAL A 85 5.53 -1.14 -0.19
N GLY A 86 4.66 -0.54 -1.01
CA GLY A 86 5.03 0.20 -2.21
C GLY A 86 5.06 1.71 -1.95
N ILE A 87 5.97 2.40 -2.64
CA ILE A 87 6.02 3.86 -2.67
C ILE A 87 5.49 4.33 -4.03
N GLN A 88 4.44 5.16 -4.03
CA GLN A 88 3.89 5.74 -5.25
C GLN A 88 4.64 7.01 -5.60
N LEU A 89 5.42 6.99 -6.68
CA LEU A 89 6.07 8.19 -7.22
C LEU A 89 5.15 8.94 -8.18
N PHE A 90 5.30 10.25 -8.25
CA PHE A 90 4.74 11.08 -9.32
C PHE A 90 5.75 12.15 -9.75
N GLY A 91 5.76 12.46 -11.04
CA GLY A 91 6.66 13.41 -11.70
C GLY A 91 5.99 14.02 -12.93
N GLU A 92 6.58 15.09 -13.47
CA GLU A 92 6.05 15.80 -14.64
C GLU A 92 6.69 15.31 -15.94
N SER A 93 7.95 14.86 -15.86
CA SER A 93 8.74 14.35 -16.97
C SER A 93 9.27 12.94 -16.68
N ALA A 94 9.64 12.19 -17.73
CA ALA A 94 10.23 10.87 -17.55
C ALA A 94 11.59 10.94 -16.85
N GLU A 95 12.29 12.06 -17.01
CA GLU A 95 13.57 12.35 -16.37
C GLU A 95 13.46 12.55 -14.86
N ASP A 96 12.25 12.80 -14.34
CA ASP A 96 12.03 12.96 -12.90
C ASP A 96 11.93 11.61 -12.15
N ILE A 97 11.51 10.52 -12.82
CA ILE A 97 11.14 9.23 -12.19
C ILE A 97 12.21 8.17 -12.43
#